data_AF-A0A7U9J8D6-F1
#
_entry.id   AF-A0A7U9J8D6-F1
#
_cell.length_a   1.000
_cell.length_b   1.000
_cell.length_c   1.000
_cell.angle_alpha   90.00
_cell.angle_beta   90.00
_cell.angle_gamma   90.00
#
_symmetry.space_group_name_H-M   'P 1'
#
loop_
_entity.id
_entity.type
_entity.pdbx_description
1 polymer ?
#
loop_
_entity_poly.entity_id
_entity_poly.type
_entity_poly.pdbx_seq_one_letter_code
_entity_poly.pdbx_strand_id
1 'polypeptide(L)'
;MGKNTPKDPISNVWDIWDVDNLKNLEINKKNFSWNDISTKNFSDLIIKPKKQGHTNYQRYYVEVLNSLGNSLALNLQEKVEYKGRSAINTVLWNKFVLQENFPNVAVKYLDKKMTLDPFTFLSVFEVVKSFVGKCSQKSGIKQHLLKRTDLAAKQLVMEMLSQLGDSVKRYYLINFYNYVSPFDKIENQVKKAKRQPFFHPVVENHCEYKSKKGTSESSIVNYRSQIRRFFEWCCNTLKEFQEYSPNTINVYMFKKEHLTEYKLFLEAEIRRENCTPNGARTHFIYVKEFFLYVYQLGFLKDDITKDLTNIEAKEFVYRQIPSNKQLQMFFNAVSMYSEAPLIEKTAYSLMLFLGLRLNEVANLKWRDINIGNKTISIKGKNKQSEILPIPELVLPLLKNLKRGKQGYVFSKKPNQFKSKLYQNFKLYKLISDMEAEGGVHLLRHIYITKLSYLCTPNTLRVLARHRSDRSISFYLQAC
;
A
#
# COMPACT_ATOMS: atom_id res chain seq x y z
N MET A 1 8.80 1.99 75.03
CA MET A 1 9.70 2.76 74.14
C MET A 1 9.72 2.08 72.78
N GLY A 2 9.57 2.85 71.69
CA GLY A 2 9.80 2.39 70.31
C GLY A 2 8.55 2.03 69.50
N LYS A 3 7.94 3.02 68.83
CA LYS A 3 6.94 2.86 67.76
C LYS A 3 7.62 2.32 66.50
N ASN A 4 7.12 1.22 65.93
CA ASN A 4 7.44 0.80 64.55
C ASN A 4 6.28 1.23 63.63
N THR A 5 6.52 2.26 62.83
CA THR A 5 5.70 2.66 61.69
C THR A 5 5.96 1.71 60.51
N PRO A 6 4.94 1.31 59.72
CA PRO A 6 5.15 0.66 58.44
C PRO A 6 5.75 1.68 57.47
N LYS A 7 6.87 1.33 56.84
CA LYS A 7 7.41 2.07 55.69
C LYS A 7 6.49 1.81 54.49
N ASP A 8 5.88 2.87 53.97
CA ASP A 8 5.32 2.90 52.62
C ASP A 8 6.40 2.55 51.58
N PRO A 9 6.08 1.73 50.57
CA PRO A 9 6.79 1.81 49.31
C PRO A 9 5.78 1.82 48.16
N ILE A 10 5.42 3.01 47.69
CA ILE A 10 5.29 3.43 46.27
C ILE A 10 4.99 4.94 46.36
N SER A 11 6.03 5.76 46.34
CA SER A 11 5.90 7.23 46.43
C SER A 11 5.87 7.90 45.05
N ASN A 12 5.84 7.14 43.94
CA ASN A 12 5.80 7.73 42.61
C ASN A 12 5.14 6.81 41.57
N VAL A 13 4.10 7.30 40.89
CA VAL A 13 3.36 6.58 39.82
C VAL A 13 4.22 6.37 38.55
N TRP A 14 5.37 7.05 38.47
CA TRP A 14 6.29 6.96 37.34
C TRP A 14 7.21 5.72 37.38
N ASP A 15 7.36 5.06 38.54
CA ASP A 15 8.25 3.89 38.71
C ASP A 15 7.69 2.59 38.08
N ILE A 16 6.45 2.62 37.59
CA ILE A 16 5.80 1.50 36.89
C ILE A 16 6.36 1.33 35.45
N TRP A 17 7.03 2.35 34.92
CA TRP A 17 7.42 2.43 33.50
C TRP A 17 8.89 2.10 33.22
N ASP A 18 9.61 1.57 34.21
CA ASP A 18 10.98 1.12 34.00
C ASP A 18 11.01 -0.19 33.19
N VAL A 19 11.62 -0.12 32.01
CA VAL A 19 11.55 -1.14 30.94
C VAL A 19 12.13 -2.49 31.40
N ASP A 20 12.95 -2.49 32.44
CA ASP A 20 13.56 -3.70 33.01
C ASP A 20 12.65 -4.44 34.02
N ASN A 21 11.66 -3.78 34.64
CA ASN A 21 10.72 -4.44 35.56
C ASN A 21 9.61 -5.23 34.84
N LEU A 22 9.30 -4.90 33.58
CA LEU A 22 8.30 -5.62 32.78
C LEU A 22 8.77 -7.01 32.32
N LYS A 23 10.08 -7.31 32.38
CA LYS A 23 10.63 -8.63 32.06
C LYS A 23 10.40 -9.67 33.16
N ASN A 24 10.19 -9.23 34.41
CA ASN A 24 10.11 -10.13 35.57
C ASN A 24 8.69 -10.63 35.88
N LEU A 25 7.67 -10.20 35.11
CA LEU A 25 6.28 -10.66 35.23
C LEU A 25 5.98 -11.92 34.38
N GLU A 26 6.99 -12.58 33.81
CA GLU A 26 6.84 -13.77 32.95
C GLU A 26 6.48 -15.07 33.69
N ILE A 27 6.37 -15.10 35.03
CA ILE A 27 6.32 -16.36 35.78
C ILE A 27 4.91 -16.99 35.91
N ASN A 28 3.81 -16.29 35.60
CA ASN A 28 2.47 -16.89 35.71
C ASN A 28 1.62 -16.72 34.45
N LYS A 29 1.94 -17.48 33.39
CA LYS A 29 0.99 -17.73 32.30
C LYS A 29 0.68 -19.22 32.18
N LYS A 30 -0.58 -19.57 32.48
CA LYS A 30 -1.21 -20.76 31.91
C LYS A 30 -1.06 -20.67 30.38
N ASN A 31 -0.51 -21.71 29.77
CA ASN A 31 -0.37 -21.84 28.32
C ASN A 31 -1.75 -21.74 27.65
N PHE A 32 -2.11 -20.55 27.18
CA PHE A 32 -3.31 -20.33 26.37
C PHE A 32 -2.88 -20.12 24.91
N SER A 33 -3.32 -21.04 24.06
CA SER A 33 -3.04 -21.06 22.62
C SER A 33 -3.69 -19.85 21.93
N TRP A 34 -2.91 -19.14 21.12
CA TRP A 34 -3.34 -17.99 20.32
C TRP A 34 -3.86 -18.36 18.93
N ASN A 35 -4.25 -19.62 18.73
CA ASN A 35 -5.01 -19.97 17.54
C ASN A 35 -6.49 -19.69 17.81
N ASP A 36 -6.91 -18.43 17.67
CA ASP A 36 -8.19 -18.08 17.05
C ASP A 36 -8.50 -16.58 17.16
N ILE A 37 -8.01 -15.81 16.18
CA ILE A 37 -8.85 -14.87 15.45
C ILE A 37 -8.47 -15.02 13.97
N SER A 38 -9.29 -15.81 13.26
CA SER A 38 -9.36 -16.00 11.78
C SER A 38 -8.85 -17.29 11.11
N THR A 39 -8.63 -18.40 11.82
CA THR A 39 -8.47 -19.71 11.15
C THR A 39 -9.09 -20.83 11.98
N LYS A 40 -10.43 -20.95 11.92
CA LYS A 40 -11.09 -22.18 12.36
C LYS A 40 -10.52 -23.35 11.55
N ASN A 41 -10.08 -24.36 12.31
CA ASN A 41 -9.49 -25.61 11.90
C ASN A 41 -10.15 -26.24 10.66
N PHE A 42 -9.36 -26.45 9.62
CA PHE A 42 -9.57 -27.56 8.70
C PHE A 42 -8.36 -28.49 8.85
N SER A 43 -8.63 -29.74 9.16
CA SER A 43 -7.67 -30.81 9.35
C SER A 43 -6.66 -30.87 8.21
N ASP A 44 -5.37 -30.81 8.55
CA ASP A 44 -4.24 -31.16 7.70
C ASP A 44 -4.25 -32.66 7.39
N LEU A 45 -5.22 -33.13 6.61
CA LEU A 45 -5.06 -34.37 5.86
C LEU A 45 -4.19 -34.06 4.65
N ILE A 46 -2.89 -33.99 4.90
CA ILE A 46 -1.85 -34.05 3.87
C ILE A 46 -1.98 -35.41 3.19
N ILE A 47 -2.77 -35.47 2.11
CA ILE A 47 -2.62 -36.52 1.11
C ILE A 47 -1.23 -36.28 0.52
N LYS A 48 -0.24 -37.01 1.03
CA LYS A 48 1.10 -37.04 0.43
C LYS A 48 0.89 -37.47 -1.02
N PRO A 49 1.20 -36.63 -2.03
CA PRO A 49 1.08 -37.06 -3.41
C PRO A 49 2.00 -38.28 -3.61
N LYS A 50 1.45 -39.35 -4.19
CA LYS A 50 2.23 -40.50 -4.65
C LYS A 50 3.40 -39.96 -5.48
N LYS A 51 4.62 -40.37 -5.13
CA LYS A 51 5.84 -40.07 -5.87
C LYS A 51 5.75 -40.65 -7.30
N GLN A 52 5.15 -39.91 -8.23
CA GLN A 52 5.33 -40.08 -9.67
C GLN A 52 6.30 -39.00 -10.15
N GLY A 53 7.23 -39.39 -11.04
CA GLY A 53 8.52 -38.74 -11.28
C GLY A 53 8.52 -37.20 -11.39
N HIS A 54 9.49 -36.58 -10.71
CA HIS A 54 9.71 -35.12 -10.68
C HIS A 54 9.83 -34.45 -12.06
N THR A 55 10.18 -35.20 -13.10
CA THR A 55 10.37 -34.70 -14.48
C THR A 55 9.06 -34.37 -15.19
N ASN A 56 7.95 -35.06 -14.88
CA ASN A 56 6.68 -34.89 -15.61
C ASN A 56 5.96 -33.58 -15.20
N TYR A 57 6.01 -33.22 -13.90
CA TYR A 57 5.40 -31.99 -13.40
C TYR A 57 6.10 -30.72 -13.89
N GLN A 58 7.44 -30.74 -13.99
CA GLN A 58 8.17 -29.57 -14.49
C GLN A 58 7.84 -29.28 -15.96
N ARG A 59 7.75 -30.32 -16.79
CA ARG A 59 7.32 -30.19 -18.19
C ARG A 59 5.91 -29.64 -18.29
N TYR A 60 4.98 -30.20 -17.52
CA TYR A 60 3.60 -29.72 -17.47
C TYR A 60 3.51 -28.24 -17.04
N TYR A 61 4.29 -27.81 -16.05
CA TYR A 61 4.35 -26.40 -15.64
C TYR A 61 4.87 -25.48 -16.74
N VAL A 62 5.88 -25.91 -17.50
CA VAL A 62 6.37 -25.17 -18.68
C VAL A 62 5.27 -25.04 -19.71
N GLU A 63 4.56 -26.12 -20.04
CA GLU A 63 3.46 -26.13 -21.01
C GLU A 63 2.34 -25.17 -20.60
N VAL A 64 1.90 -25.22 -19.34
CA VAL A 64 0.88 -24.30 -18.81
C VAL A 64 1.30 -22.83 -18.92
N LEU A 65 2.55 -22.50 -18.54
CA LEU A 65 3.04 -21.11 -18.62
C LEU A 65 3.22 -20.63 -20.07
N ASN A 66 3.57 -21.52 -20.99
CA ASN A 66 3.64 -21.19 -22.41
C ASN A 66 2.24 -20.97 -23.00
N SER A 67 1.25 -21.80 -22.62
CA SER A 67 -0.17 -21.58 -22.99
C SER A 67 -0.70 -20.25 -22.46
N LEU A 68 -0.30 -19.82 -21.26
CA LEU A 68 -0.60 -18.48 -20.76
C LEU A 68 0.02 -17.39 -21.66
N GLY A 69 1.27 -17.55 -22.06
CA GLY A 69 1.96 -16.67 -23.01
C GLY A 69 1.18 -16.52 -24.33
N ASN A 70 0.76 -17.65 -24.89
CA ASN A 70 -0.02 -17.70 -26.12
C ASN A 70 -1.41 -17.07 -25.97
N SER A 71 -2.09 -17.31 -24.84
CA SER A 71 -3.41 -16.73 -24.54
C SER A 71 -3.39 -15.20 -24.43
N LEU A 72 -2.30 -14.64 -23.89
CA LEU A 72 -2.12 -13.19 -23.80
C LEU A 72 -1.64 -12.58 -25.12
N ALA A 73 -0.92 -13.35 -25.95
CA ALA A 73 -0.46 -12.98 -27.30
C ALA A 73 0.25 -11.62 -27.36
N LEU A 74 1.01 -11.26 -26.32
CA LEU A 74 1.69 -9.96 -26.23
C LEU A 74 3.01 -9.99 -27.01
N ASN A 75 3.25 -8.96 -27.84
CA ASN A 75 4.53 -8.76 -28.48
C ASN A 75 5.45 -7.91 -27.58
N LEU A 76 6.17 -8.57 -26.68
CA LEU A 76 7.09 -7.87 -25.77
C LEU A 76 8.34 -7.31 -26.49
N GLN A 77 8.63 -7.77 -27.71
CA GLN A 77 9.77 -7.31 -28.52
C GLN A 77 9.36 -6.28 -29.58
N GLU A 78 8.11 -5.80 -29.55
CA GLU A 78 7.63 -4.78 -30.47
C GLU A 78 8.55 -3.56 -30.44
N LYS A 79 9.03 -3.17 -31.63
CA LYS A 79 9.85 -1.98 -31.81
C LYS A 79 8.91 -0.78 -31.90
N VAL A 80 8.94 0.06 -30.89
CA VAL A 80 8.23 1.33 -30.86
C VAL A 80 9.23 2.47 -30.72
N GLU A 81 8.89 3.62 -31.28
CA GLU A 81 9.69 4.83 -31.17
C GLU A 81 9.81 5.27 -29.71
N TYR A 82 11.04 5.48 -29.24
CA TYR A 82 11.29 5.98 -27.89
C TYR A 82 11.07 7.50 -27.83
N LYS A 83 10.15 7.95 -26.98
CA LYS A 83 9.76 9.35 -26.83
C LYS A 83 10.32 10.00 -25.56
N GLY A 84 10.78 9.20 -24.61
CA GLY A 84 11.32 9.68 -23.34
C GLY A 84 10.26 10.06 -22.32
N ARG A 85 10.67 10.09 -21.04
CA ARG A 85 9.76 10.26 -19.90
C ARG A 85 8.99 11.57 -19.92
N SER A 86 9.60 12.68 -20.35
CA SER A 86 8.97 14.00 -20.39
C SER A 86 7.81 14.06 -21.38
N ALA A 87 7.83 13.26 -22.45
CA ALA A 87 6.74 13.20 -23.43
C ALA A 87 5.42 12.68 -22.85
N ILE A 88 5.44 12.04 -21.67
CA ILE A 88 4.22 11.67 -20.95
C ILE A 88 3.37 12.92 -20.65
N ASN A 89 3.97 14.07 -20.34
CA ASN A 89 3.20 15.27 -20.02
C ASN A 89 2.37 15.74 -21.21
N THR A 90 2.86 15.58 -22.44
CA THR A 90 2.07 15.86 -23.66
C THR A 90 0.86 14.93 -23.77
N VAL A 91 1.02 13.65 -23.42
CA VAL A 91 -0.11 12.70 -23.40
C VAL A 91 -1.12 13.09 -22.30
N LEU A 92 -0.64 13.41 -21.11
CA LEU A 92 -1.49 13.85 -19.99
C LEU A 92 -2.20 15.17 -20.31
N TRP A 93 -1.54 16.10 -21.01
CA TRP A 93 -2.11 17.35 -21.47
C TRP A 93 -3.30 17.10 -22.39
N ASN A 94 -3.10 16.31 -23.44
CA ASN A 94 -4.13 16.02 -24.44
C ASN A 94 -5.31 15.25 -23.83
N LYS A 95 -5.01 14.31 -22.94
CA LYS A 95 -6.01 13.43 -22.33
C LYS A 95 -6.81 14.08 -21.21
N PHE A 96 -6.19 14.97 -20.44
CA PHE A 96 -6.83 15.56 -19.26
C PHE A 96 -6.99 17.06 -19.40
N VAL A 97 -5.91 17.81 -19.60
CA VAL A 97 -5.98 19.28 -19.59
C VAL A 97 -6.89 19.82 -20.69
N LEU A 98 -6.79 19.31 -21.92
CA LEU A 98 -7.66 19.76 -23.02
C LEU A 98 -9.12 19.36 -22.87
N GLN A 99 -9.41 18.34 -22.06
CA GLN A 99 -10.79 17.92 -21.77
C GLN A 99 -11.42 18.79 -20.69
N GLU A 100 -10.61 19.51 -19.92
CA GLU A 100 -11.09 20.47 -18.93
C GLU A 100 -11.32 21.83 -19.59
N ASN A 101 -12.53 22.36 -19.45
CA ASN A 101 -12.88 23.72 -19.89
C ASN A 101 -12.33 24.76 -18.91
N PHE A 102 -11.01 24.80 -18.71
CA PHE A 102 -10.35 25.68 -17.76
C PHE A 102 -10.27 27.14 -18.24
N PRO A 103 -10.22 28.10 -17.31
CA PRO A 103 -9.95 29.49 -17.66
C PRO A 103 -8.50 29.64 -18.13
N ASN A 104 -8.24 30.59 -19.03
CA ASN A 104 -6.93 30.79 -19.67
C ASN A 104 -5.77 30.95 -18.67
N VAL A 105 -6.03 31.56 -17.50
CA VAL A 105 -5.01 31.73 -16.44
C VAL A 105 -4.54 30.37 -15.89
N ALA A 106 -5.46 29.41 -15.72
CA ALA A 106 -5.13 28.06 -15.27
C ALA A 106 -4.38 27.26 -16.34
N VAL A 107 -4.80 27.38 -17.61
CA VAL A 107 -4.12 26.74 -18.76
C VAL A 107 -2.67 27.25 -18.86
N LYS A 108 -2.46 28.57 -18.84
CA LYS A 108 -1.11 29.18 -18.85
C LYS A 108 -0.25 28.76 -17.66
N TYR A 109 -0.85 28.52 -16.49
CA TYR A 109 -0.12 28.02 -15.34
C TYR A 109 0.36 26.59 -15.57
N LEU A 110 -0.53 25.70 -16.02
CA LEU A 110 -0.21 24.29 -16.28
C LEU A 110 0.81 24.13 -17.41
N ASP A 111 0.72 24.95 -18.46
CA ASP A 111 1.68 24.95 -19.58
C ASP A 111 3.12 25.18 -19.08
N LYS A 112 3.30 26.15 -18.17
CA LYS A 112 4.60 26.40 -17.50
C LYS A 112 5.11 25.24 -16.65
N LYS A 113 4.29 24.21 -16.39
CA LYS A 113 4.64 23.02 -15.59
C LYS A 113 4.88 21.78 -16.45
N MET A 114 4.81 21.87 -17.77
CA MET A 114 5.01 20.75 -18.70
C MET A 114 6.41 20.12 -18.63
N THR A 115 7.40 20.80 -18.03
CA THR A 115 8.75 20.27 -17.84
C THR A 115 8.95 19.50 -16.53
N LEU A 116 7.95 19.49 -15.63
CA LEU A 116 8.03 18.75 -14.37
C LEU A 116 8.01 17.23 -14.60
N ASP A 117 8.48 16.45 -13.62
CA ASP A 117 8.26 14.99 -13.65
C ASP A 117 6.76 14.69 -13.80
N PRO A 118 6.36 13.69 -14.60
CA PRO A 118 4.93 13.46 -14.87
C PRO A 118 4.05 13.19 -13.65
N PHE A 119 4.57 12.60 -12.57
CA PHE A 119 3.81 12.49 -11.31
C PHE A 119 3.53 13.85 -10.70
N THR A 120 4.54 14.70 -10.71
CA THR A 120 4.46 16.06 -10.19
C THR A 120 3.48 16.87 -11.03
N PHE A 121 3.58 16.80 -12.37
CA PHE A 121 2.67 17.48 -13.27
C PHE A 121 1.21 17.05 -13.03
N LEU A 122 0.95 15.74 -12.95
CA LEU A 122 -0.40 15.22 -12.66
C LEU A 122 -0.92 15.70 -11.30
N SER A 123 -0.07 15.73 -10.27
CA SER A 123 -0.44 16.24 -8.94
C SER A 123 -0.80 17.73 -8.97
N VAL A 124 -0.06 18.53 -9.74
CA VAL A 124 -0.37 19.95 -9.95
C VAL A 124 -1.69 20.10 -10.70
N PHE A 125 -1.90 19.33 -11.77
CA PHE A 125 -3.15 19.32 -12.52
C PHE A 125 -4.36 18.99 -11.64
N GLU A 126 -4.29 17.94 -10.82
CA GLU A 126 -5.38 17.56 -9.90
C GLU A 126 -5.74 18.69 -8.92
N VAL A 127 -4.72 19.37 -8.38
CA VAL A 127 -4.92 20.49 -7.46
C VAL A 127 -5.57 21.68 -8.16
N VAL A 128 -5.09 22.03 -9.36
CA VAL A 128 -5.68 23.11 -10.18
C VAL A 128 -7.13 22.76 -10.53
N LYS A 129 -7.40 21.55 -11.01
CA LYS A 129 -8.74 21.05 -11.32
C LYS A 129 -9.69 21.18 -10.13
N SER A 130 -9.25 20.68 -8.97
CA SER A 130 -10.04 20.71 -7.74
C SER A 130 -10.37 22.15 -7.30
N PHE A 131 -9.38 23.04 -7.33
CA PHE A 131 -9.57 24.44 -6.94
C PHE A 131 -10.47 25.20 -7.92
N VAL A 132 -10.21 25.10 -9.22
CA VAL A 132 -11.03 25.75 -10.26
C VAL A 132 -12.47 25.25 -10.21
N GLY A 133 -12.68 23.94 -10.02
CA GLY A 133 -13.99 23.34 -9.83
C GLY A 133 -14.74 23.91 -8.61
N LYS A 134 -14.06 24.05 -7.46
CA LYS A 134 -14.65 24.66 -6.25
C LYS A 134 -14.96 26.14 -6.44
N CYS A 135 -14.11 26.90 -7.13
CA CYS A 135 -14.41 28.29 -7.50
C CYS A 135 -15.69 28.37 -8.35
N SER A 136 -15.78 27.53 -9.39
CA SER A 136 -16.95 27.46 -10.28
C SER A 136 -18.23 27.10 -9.52
N GLN A 137 -18.16 26.15 -8.60
CA GLN A 137 -19.30 25.74 -7.77
C GLN A 137 -19.75 26.87 -6.83
N LYS A 138 -18.81 27.58 -6.18
CA LYS A 138 -19.13 28.63 -5.20
C LYS A 138 -19.67 29.91 -5.86
N SER A 139 -19.20 30.24 -7.06
CA SER A 139 -19.67 31.43 -7.81
C SER A 139 -20.85 31.16 -8.74
N GLY A 140 -21.15 29.90 -9.05
CA GLY A 140 -22.12 29.53 -10.09
C GLY A 140 -21.66 29.80 -11.52
N ILE A 141 -20.42 30.29 -11.72
CA ILE A 141 -19.86 30.62 -13.02
C ILE A 141 -19.22 29.36 -13.63
N LYS A 142 -19.50 29.08 -14.91
CA LYS A 142 -18.86 27.97 -15.63
C LYS A 142 -17.33 28.13 -15.64
N GLN A 143 -16.59 27.03 -15.50
CA GLN A 143 -15.12 27.05 -15.33
C GLN A 143 -14.38 27.91 -16.36
N HIS A 144 -14.70 27.82 -17.65
CA HIS A 144 -14.02 28.56 -18.72
C HIS A 144 -14.29 30.07 -18.68
N LEU A 145 -15.35 30.51 -18.00
CA LEU A 145 -15.73 31.91 -17.85
C LEU A 145 -15.13 32.57 -16.60
N LEU A 146 -14.52 31.77 -15.71
CA LEU A 146 -13.89 32.31 -14.50
C LEU A 146 -12.75 33.26 -14.86
N LYS A 147 -12.83 34.47 -14.29
CA LYS A 147 -11.79 35.48 -14.38
C LYS A 147 -10.75 35.29 -13.29
N ARG A 148 -9.63 35.99 -13.43
CA ARG A 148 -8.55 35.98 -12.43
C ARG A 148 -9.04 36.44 -11.04
N THR A 149 -10.00 37.37 -10.99
CA THR A 149 -10.65 37.85 -9.78
C THR A 149 -11.44 36.75 -9.07
N ASP A 150 -12.15 35.89 -9.81
CA ASP A 150 -12.94 34.80 -9.26
C ASP A 150 -12.05 33.68 -8.68
N LEU A 151 -10.84 33.54 -9.25
CA LEU A 151 -9.81 32.62 -8.76
C LEU A 151 -8.98 33.20 -7.61
N ALA A 152 -9.05 34.51 -7.34
CA ALA A 152 -8.35 35.17 -6.23
C ALA A 152 -9.07 34.95 -4.87
N ALA A 153 -9.69 33.78 -4.69
CA ALA A 153 -10.52 33.45 -3.55
C ALA A 153 -9.69 32.95 -2.34
N LYS A 154 -9.00 33.86 -1.64
CA LYS A 154 -8.12 33.53 -0.49
C LYS A 154 -8.80 32.67 0.57
N GLN A 155 -10.04 33.03 0.94
CA GLN A 155 -10.80 32.29 1.95
C GLN A 155 -11.06 30.84 1.54
N LEU A 156 -11.39 30.60 0.27
CA LEU A 156 -11.59 29.24 -0.25
C LEU A 156 -10.28 28.44 -0.23
N VAL A 157 -9.15 29.08 -0.53
CA VAL A 157 -7.84 28.43 -0.41
C VAL A 157 -7.57 28.03 1.03
N MET A 158 -7.83 28.90 2.01
CA MET A 158 -7.65 28.59 3.43
C MET A 158 -8.57 27.45 3.90
N GLU A 159 -9.84 27.45 3.47
CA GLU A 159 -10.78 26.35 3.69
C GLU A 159 -10.23 25.03 3.11
N MET A 160 -9.80 25.02 1.85
CA MET A 160 -9.21 23.84 1.22
C MET A 160 -7.93 23.38 1.89
N LEU A 161 -7.07 24.31 2.30
CA LEU A 161 -5.86 23.99 3.04
C LEU A 161 -6.21 23.33 4.37
N SER A 162 -7.21 23.80 5.12
CA SER A 162 -7.60 23.16 6.39
C SER A 162 -8.01 21.68 6.23
N GLN A 163 -8.59 21.34 5.08
CA GLN A 163 -9.05 19.98 4.76
C GLN A 163 -7.95 19.10 4.13
N LEU A 164 -6.93 19.71 3.51
CA LEU A 164 -5.84 19.00 2.84
C LEU A 164 -4.80 18.52 3.86
N GLY A 165 -4.80 17.21 4.12
CA GLY A 165 -3.77 16.53 4.91
C GLY A 165 -2.44 16.30 4.16
N ASP A 166 -2.42 16.43 2.83
CA ASP A 166 -1.24 16.19 2.00
C ASP A 166 -0.39 17.47 1.83
N SER A 167 0.78 17.50 2.48
CA SER A 167 1.73 18.61 2.41
C SER A 167 2.15 19.02 0.99
N VAL A 168 2.19 18.07 0.05
CA VAL A 168 2.61 18.31 -1.34
C VAL A 168 1.49 18.99 -2.11
N LYS A 169 0.25 18.50 -1.97
CA LYS A 169 -0.93 19.15 -2.58
C LYS A 169 -1.16 20.56 -2.02
N ARG A 170 -0.95 20.77 -0.71
CA ARG A 170 -0.97 22.11 -0.10
C ARG A 170 0.02 23.06 -0.77
N TYR A 171 1.26 22.61 -0.95
CA TYR A 171 2.31 23.41 -1.61
C TYR A 171 1.92 23.80 -3.04
N TYR A 172 1.36 22.88 -3.82
CA TYR A 172 0.89 23.20 -5.18
C TYR A 172 -0.32 24.13 -5.20
N LEU A 173 -1.24 24.00 -4.24
CA LEU A 173 -2.40 24.89 -4.13
C LEU A 173 -1.97 26.33 -3.83
N ILE A 174 -1.07 26.50 -2.85
CA ILE A 174 -0.50 27.81 -2.50
C ILE A 174 0.23 28.41 -3.71
N ASN A 175 1.04 27.62 -4.42
CA ASN A 175 1.76 28.09 -5.59
C ASN A 175 0.84 28.48 -6.75
N PHE A 176 -0.28 27.76 -6.95
CA PHE A 176 -1.25 28.14 -7.96
C PHE A 176 -1.99 29.43 -7.57
N TYR A 177 -2.43 29.52 -6.31
CA TYR A 177 -3.07 30.73 -5.80
C TYR A 177 -2.15 31.96 -5.91
N ASN A 178 -0.88 31.84 -5.49
CA ASN A 178 0.09 32.94 -5.58
C ASN A 178 0.41 33.33 -7.03
N TYR A 179 0.23 32.42 -7.98
CA TYR A 179 0.31 32.76 -9.40
C TYR A 179 -0.90 33.58 -9.86
N VAL A 180 -2.10 33.22 -9.40
CA VAL A 180 -3.35 33.94 -9.67
C VAL A 180 -3.37 35.30 -8.97
N SER A 181 -2.98 35.37 -7.70
CA SER A 181 -2.99 36.57 -6.86
C SER A 181 -1.57 36.94 -6.41
N PRO A 182 -0.78 37.62 -7.27
CA PRO A 182 0.62 37.92 -6.97
C PRO A 182 0.82 39.01 -5.91
N PHE A 183 -0.21 39.82 -5.64
CA PHE A 183 -0.14 40.93 -4.67
C PHE A 183 -0.73 40.59 -3.30
N ASP A 184 -1.58 39.56 -3.22
CA ASP A 184 -2.13 39.03 -1.97
C ASP A 184 -1.68 37.57 -1.81
N LYS A 185 -0.39 37.37 -1.55
CA LYS A 185 0.20 36.03 -1.47
C LYS A 185 -0.15 35.34 -0.15
N ILE A 186 -0.25 34.02 -0.21
CA ILE A 186 -0.22 33.15 0.97
C ILE A 186 1.22 32.68 1.18
N GLU A 187 1.74 32.90 2.39
CA GLU A 187 3.04 32.38 2.77
C GLU A 187 3.01 30.85 2.86
N ASN A 188 4.05 30.24 2.31
CA ASN A 188 4.23 28.79 2.38
C ASN A 188 4.76 28.43 3.78
N GLN A 189 3.90 28.41 4.80
CA GLN A 189 4.26 27.91 6.13
C GLN A 189 4.30 26.38 6.20
N VAL A 190 4.69 25.70 5.11
CA VAL A 190 4.92 24.25 5.12
C VAL A 190 6.28 24.00 5.79
N LYS A 191 6.42 24.37 7.06
CA LYS A 191 7.33 23.63 7.93
C LYS A 191 6.69 22.26 8.04
N LYS A 192 7.32 21.23 7.45
CA LYS A 192 7.04 19.85 7.88
C LYS A 192 7.27 19.87 9.38
N ALA A 193 6.19 19.96 10.18
CA ALA A 193 6.29 19.70 11.59
C ALA A 193 7.00 18.36 11.69
N LYS A 194 8.21 18.32 12.26
CA LYS A 194 8.88 17.05 12.54
C LYS A 194 7.93 16.32 13.47
N ARG A 195 7.13 15.40 12.92
CA ARG A 195 6.22 14.59 13.72
C ARG A 195 7.09 13.96 14.78
N GLN A 196 6.78 14.23 16.05
CA GLN A 196 7.51 13.57 17.13
C GLN A 196 7.45 12.06 16.89
N PRO A 197 8.56 11.36 17.10
CA PRO A 197 8.57 9.92 16.98
C PRO A 197 7.55 9.35 17.96
N PHE A 198 6.88 8.28 17.55
CA PHE A 198 5.89 7.62 18.38
C PHE A 198 6.55 6.43 19.07
N PHE A 199 6.79 6.59 20.36
CA PHE A 199 7.43 5.65 21.28
C PHE A 199 6.61 5.61 22.56
N HIS A 200 5.50 4.90 22.51
CA HIS A 200 4.68 4.66 23.68
C HIS A 200 5.12 3.34 24.36
N PRO A 201 5.50 3.31 25.65
CA PRO A 201 6.11 2.14 26.30
C PRO A 201 5.34 0.83 26.11
N VAL A 202 4.02 0.84 26.32
CA VAL A 202 3.17 -0.36 26.14
C VAL A 202 3.09 -0.82 24.68
N VAL A 203 3.12 0.13 23.74
CA VAL A 203 3.06 -0.20 22.31
C VAL A 203 4.38 -0.82 21.87
N GLU A 204 5.51 -0.27 22.33
CA GLU A 204 6.83 -0.84 22.05
C GLU A 204 6.98 -2.24 22.64
N ASN A 205 6.52 -2.46 23.88
CA ASN A 205 6.48 -3.81 24.46
C ASN A 205 5.64 -4.78 23.60
N HIS A 206 4.48 -4.35 23.10
CA HIS A 206 3.69 -5.20 22.19
C HIS A 206 4.39 -5.43 20.83
N CYS A 207 5.09 -4.43 20.30
CA CYS A 207 5.89 -4.55 19.08
C CYS A 207 7.02 -5.58 19.26
N GLU A 208 7.70 -5.58 20.40
CA GLU A 208 8.72 -6.56 20.76
C GLU A 208 8.13 -7.97 20.89
N TYR A 209 7.01 -8.11 21.60
CA TYR A 209 6.28 -9.37 21.70
C TYR A 209 5.94 -9.95 20.32
N LYS A 210 5.43 -9.10 19.41
CA LYS A 210 5.14 -9.48 18.02
C LYS A 210 6.38 -9.88 17.24
N SER A 211 7.49 -9.18 17.46
CA SER A 211 8.79 -9.52 16.88
C SER A 211 9.24 -10.91 17.31
N LYS A 212 9.21 -11.20 18.63
CA LYS A 212 9.56 -12.51 19.20
C LYS A 212 8.68 -13.64 18.66
N LYS A 213 7.41 -13.36 18.33
CA LYS A 213 6.48 -14.30 17.67
C LYS A 213 6.72 -14.47 16.15
N GLY A 214 7.73 -13.82 15.58
CA GLY A 214 8.10 -13.96 14.16
C GLY A 214 7.30 -13.06 13.21
N THR A 215 6.64 -12.01 13.72
CA THR A 215 5.97 -11.02 12.88
C THR A 215 7.00 -10.22 12.09
N SER A 216 6.77 -10.00 10.79
CA SER A 216 7.70 -9.22 9.96
C SER A 216 7.79 -7.77 10.40
N GLU A 217 8.98 -7.19 10.34
CA GLU A 217 9.26 -5.78 10.68
C GLU A 217 8.28 -4.80 10.00
N SER A 218 7.97 -4.98 8.71
CA SER A 218 7.01 -4.12 8.00
C SER A 218 5.60 -4.17 8.59
N SER A 219 5.18 -5.33 9.10
CA SER A 219 3.89 -5.49 9.78
C SER A 219 3.90 -4.82 11.16
N ILE A 220 5.03 -4.87 11.87
CA ILE A 220 5.21 -4.19 13.16
C ILE A 220 5.18 -2.68 12.98
N VAL A 221 5.89 -2.15 11.98
CA VAL A 221 5.86 -0.72 11.62
C VAL A 221 4.44 -0.27 11.26
N ASN A 222 3.72 -1.06 10.47
CA ASN A 222 2.32 -0.77 10.13
C ASN A 222 1.44 -0.78 11.39
N TYR A 223 1.54 -1.83 12.21
CA TYR A 223 0.82 -1.94 13.48
C TYR A 223 1.04 -0.70 14.38
N ARG A 224 2.31 -0.32 14.61
CA ARG A 224 2.68 0.88 15.39
C ARG A 224 2.03 2.15 14.85
N SER A 225 2.05 2.33 13.52
CA SER A 225 1.41 3.47 12.86
C SER A 225 -0.12 3.49 13.06
N GLN A 226 -0.76 2.32 13.15
CA GLN A 226 -2.21 2.23 13.36
C GLN A 226 -2.55 2.60 14.81
N ILE A 227 -1.80 2.10 15.80
CA ILE A 227 -2.05 2.49 17.20
C ILE A 227 -1.79 3.98 17.42
N ARG A 228 -0.74 4.53 16.82
CA ARG A 228 -0.47 5.97 16.82
C ARG A 228 -1.68 6.78 16.34
N ARG A 229 -2.29 6.39 15.21
CA ARG A 229 -3.45 7.09 14.64
C ARG A 229 -4.66 7.06 15.58
N PHE A 230 -4.87 5.96 16.30
CA PHE A 230 -5.92 5.88 17.30
C PHE A 230 -5.63 6.81 18.49
N PHE A 231 -4.42 6.79 19.05
CA PHE A 231 -4.05 7.68 20.15
C PHE A 231 -4.08 9.17 19.76
N GLU A 232 -3.62 9.51 18.55
CA GLU A 232 -3.75 10.86 18.02
C GLU A 232 -5.22 11.29 17.91
N TRP A 233 -6.13 10.41 17.54
CA TRP A 233 -7.55 10.72 17.53
C TRP A 233 -8.10 10.94 18.95
N CYS A 234 -7.72 10.10 19.91
CA CYS A 234 -8.14 10.23 21.31
C CYS A 234 -7.72 11.58 21.89
N CYS A 235 -6.44 11.94 21.80
CA CYS A 235 -5.92 13.20 22.32
C CYS A 235 -6.59 14.44 21.69
N ASN A 236 -6.97 14.36 20.41
CA ASN A 236 -7.58 15.49 19.71
C ASN A 236 -9.10 15.60 19.91
N THR A 237 -9.78 14.51 20.27
CA THR A 237 -11.25 14.43 20.21
C THR A 237 -11.89 14.25 21.57
N LEU A 238 -11.28 13.46 22.46
CA LEU A 238 -11.85 13.06 23.74
C LEU A 238 -11.33 13.95 24.85
N LYS A 239 -12.23 14.65 25.57
CA LYS A 239 -11.88 15.62 26.62
C LYS A 239 -10.93 15.04 27.68
N GLU A 240 -11.18 13.81 28.10
CA GLU A 240 -10.36 13.08 29.08
C GLU A 240 -8.93 12.78 28.64
N PHE A 241 -8.63 12.87 27.33
CA PHE A 241 -7.29 12.62 26.77
C PHE A 241 -6.61 13.88 26.23
N GLN A 242 -7.23 15.06 26.30
CA GLN A 242 -6.71 16.30 25.71
C GLN A 242 -5.40 16.79 26.34
N GLU A 243 -5.18 16.49 27.62
CA GLU A 243 -3.94 16.82 28.33
C GLU A 243 -2.79 15.85 28.04
N TYR A 244 -3.08 14.73 27.37
CA TYR A 244 -2.10 13.71 27.06
C TYR A 244 -1.53 13.90 25.66
N SER A 245 -0.29 13.45 25.48
CA SER A 245 0.27 13.22 24.15
C SER A 245 0.09 11.74 23.77
N PRO A 246 0.15 11.39 22.47
CA PRO A 246 0.12 9.98 22.06
C PRO A 246 1.20 9.11 22.71
N ASN A 247 2.35 9.69 23.11
CA ASN A 247 3.42 8.94 23.77
C ASN A 247 3.20 8.77 25.27
N THR A 248 2.33 9.57 25.88
CA THR A 248 2.12 9.62 27.34
C THR A 248 0.70 9.22 27.74
N ILE A 249 -0.19 8.93 26.78
CA ILE A 249 -1.57 8.57 27.05
C ILE A 249 -1.66 7.35 27.96
N ASN A 250 -2.44 7.46 29.03
CA ASN A 250 -2.54 6.39 30.00
C ASN A 250 -3.49 5.29 29.50
N VAL A 251 -2.94 4.12 29.16
CA VAL A 251 -3.71 3.01 28.59
C VAL A 251 -4.74 2.41 29.55
N TYR A 252 -4.63 2.66 30.86
CA TYR A 252 -5.55 2.14 31.89
C TYR A 252 -6.88 2.90 31.92
N MET A 253 -6.92 4.11 31.35
CA MET A 253 -8.11 4.96 31.34
C MET A 253 -9.12 4.55 30.27
N PHE A 254 -8.75 3.68 29.34
CA PHE A 254 -9.63 3.31 28.23
C PHE A 254 -10.78 2.42 28.67
N LYS A 255 -11.97 2.74 28.17
CA LYS A 255 -13.21 1.99 28.37
C LYS A 255 -13.78 1.54 27.03
N LYS A 256 -14.77 0.64 27.08
CA LYS A 256 -15.43 0.09 25.88
C LYS A 256 -16.10 1.19 25.04
N GLU A 257 -16.57 2.25 25.69
CA GLU A 257 -17.20 3.41 25.06
C GLU A 257 -16.23 4.10 24.09
N HIS A 258 -14.96 4.26 24.44
CA HIS A 258 -13.97 4.95 23.59
C HIS A 258 -13.69 4.17 22.29
N LEU A 259 -13.67 2.83 22.38
CA LEU A 259 -13.51 1.98 21.19
C LEU A 259 -14.78 2.01 20.32
N THR A 260 -15.95 2.12 20.94
CA THR A 260 -17.24 2.24 20.25
C THR A 260 -17.34 3.58 19.51
N GLU A 261 -17.01 4.68 20.18
CA GLU A 261 -16.94 6.01 19.57
C GLU A 261 -15.94 6.06 18.42
N TYR A 262 -14.78 5.41 18.58
CA TYR A 262 -13.79 5.35 17.51
C TYR A 262 -14.27 4.55 16.29
N LYS A 263 -15.01 3.46 16.51
CA LYS A 263 -15.65 2.71 15.43
C LYS A 263 -16.64 3.60 14.65
N LEU A 264 -17.50 4.34 15.35
CA LEU A 264 -18.45 5.28 14.74
C LEU A 264 -17.74 6.40 13.97
N PHE A 265 -16.63 6.91 14.51
CA PHE A 265 -15.78 7.86 13.80
C PHE A 265 -15.25 7.27 12.49
N LEU A 266 -14.70 6.05 12.50
CA LEU A 266 -14.21 5.40 11.29
C LEU A 266 -15.32 5.15 10.26
N GLU A 267 -16.52 4.79 10.71
CA GLU A 267 -17.70 4.64 9.84
C GLU A 267 -18.13 5.98 9.22
N ALA A 268 -18.05 7.08 9.97
CA ALA A 268 -18.28 8.42 9.44
C ALA A 268 -17.22 8.81 8.40
N GLU A 269 -15.95 8.45 8.63
CA GLU A 269 -14.87 8.68 7.67
C GLU A 269 -15.01 7.85 6.39
N ILE A 270 -15.61 6.65 6.48
CA ILE A 270 -15.99 5.86 5.29
C ILE A 270 -17.09 6.59 4.50
N ARG A 271 -18.14 7.08 5.18
CA ARG A 271 -19.24 7.83 4.52
C ARG A 271 -18.76 9.11 3.86
N ARG A 272 -17.70 9.72 4.39
CA ARG A 272 -17.02 10.90 3.81
C ARG A 272 -15.99 10.57 2.74
N GLU A 273 -15.81 9.29 2.40
CA GLU A 273 -14.81 8.80 1.44
C GLU A 273 -13.35 9.14 1.82
N ASN A 274 -13.09 9.45 3.09
CA ASN A 274 -11.76 9.75 3.60
C ASN A 274 -10.91 8.48 3.78
N CYS A 275 -11.55 7.31 3.88
CA CYS A 275 -10.87 6.02 3.94
C CYS A 275 -11.71 4.87 3.36
N THR A 276 -11.06 3.77 3.00
CA THR A 276 -11.76 2.59 2.47
C THR A 276 -12.32 1.73 3.62
N PRO A 277 -13.46 1.04 3.42
CA PRO A 277 -14.05 0.16 4.43
C PRO A 277 -13.07 -0.92 4.93
N ASN A 278 -12.34 -1.56 4.02
CA ASN A 278 -11.34 -2.57 4.37
C ASN A 278 -10.13 -1.98 5.13
N GLY A 279 -9.72 -0.75 4.79
CA GLY A 279 -8.67 -0.05 5.52
C GLY A 279 -9.09 0.30 6.95
N ALA A 280 -10.29 0.82 7.13
CA ALA A 280 -10.88 1.11 8.43
C ALA A 280 -11.07 -0.16 9.28
N ARG A 281 -11.63 -1.24 8.69
CA ARG A 281 -11.76 -2.55 9.35
C ARG A 281 -10.41 -3.08 9.83
N THR A 282 -9.40 -3.07 8.96
CA THR A 282 -8.04 -3.52 9.30
C THR A 282 -7.45 -2.67 10.43
N HIS A 283 -7.62 -1.35 10.36
CA HIS A 283 -7.17 -0.44 11.39
C HIS A 283 -7.83 -0.75 12.74
N PHE A 284 -9.16 -0.92 12.76
CA PHE A 284 -9.90 -1.23 13.98
C PHE A 284 -9.52 -2.60 14.58
N ILE A 285 -9.23 -3.60 13.74
CA ILE A 285 -8.70 -4.89 14.19
C ILE A 285 -7.39 -4.72 14.97
N TYR A 286 -6.46 -3.88 14.49
CA TYR A 286 -5.21 -3.62 15.22
C TYR A 286 -5.44 -2.92 16.55
N VAL A 287 -6.41 -1.98 16.63
CA VAL A 287 -6.78 -1.32 17.88
C VAL A 287 -7.34 -2.34 18.88
N LYS A 288 -8.25 -3.22 18.45
CA LYS A 288 -8.74 -4.30 19.30
C LYS A 288 -7.63 -5.24 19.74
N GLU A 289 -6.75 -5.64 18.83
CA GLU A 289 -5.60 -6.50 19.15
C GLU A 289 -4.67 -5.87 20.20
N PHE A 290 -4.47 -4.55 20.14
CA PHE A 290 -3.73 -3.83 21.16
C PHE A 290 -4.41 -3.89 22.53
N PHE A 291 -5.69 -3.56 22.62
CA PHE A 291 -6.38 -3.53 23.91
C PHE A 291 -6.60 -4.92 24.52
N LEU A 292 -6.74 -5.95 23.69
CA LEU A 292 -6.71 -7.33 24.15
C LEU A 292 -5.36 -7.66 24.80
N TYR A 293 -4.25 -7.21 24.19
CA TYR A 293 -2.91 -7.35 24.77
C TYR A 293 -2.76 -6.57 26.08
N VAL A 294 -3.27 -5.33 26.15
CA VAL A 294 -3.24 -4.52 27.38
C VAL A 294 -4.01 -5.22 28.51
N TYR A 295 -5.21 -5.73 28.23
CA TYR A 295 -5.98 -6.53 29.20
C TYR A 295 -5.19 -7.76 29.69
N GLN A 296 -4.54 -8.48 28.79
CA GLN A 296 -3.73 -9.66 29.15
C GLN A 296 -2.46 -9.36 29.94
N LEU A 297 -1.99 -8.11 29.95
CA LEU A 297 -0.94 -7.65 30.84
C LEU A 297 -1.46 -7.33 32.26
N GLY A 298 -2.78 -7.38 32.48
CA GLY A 298 -3.42 -7.02 33.75
C GLY A 298 -3.63 -5.52 33.94
N PHE A 299 -3.43 -4.73 32.88
CA PHE A 299 -3.54 -3.27 32.90
C PHE A 299 -4.98 -2.76 32.80
N LEU A 300 -5.89 -3.59 32.29
CA LEU A 300 -7.32 -3.32 32.30
C LEU A 300 -8.01 -4.38 33.15
N LYS A 301 -9.00 -3.95 33.94
CA LYS A 301 -9.81 -4.86 34.77
C LYS A 301 -10.65 -5.82 33.92
N ASP A 302 -11.21 -5.32 32.83
CA ASP A 302 -12.11 -6.04 31.94
C ASP A 302 -11.59 -5.96 30.48
N ASP A 303 -11.90 -6.99 29.67
CA ASP A 303 -11.62 -6.95 28.24
C ASP A 303 -12.59 -6.00 27.53
N ILE A 304 -12.14 -4.76 27.33
CA ILE A 304 -12.92 -3.70 26.66
C ILE A 304 -13.18 -3.98 25.17
N THR A 305 -12.61 -5.05 24.61
CA THR A 305 -12.79 -5.45 23.20
C THR A 305 -13.89 -6.51 23.03
N LYS A 306 -14.34 -7.09 24.14
CA LYS A 306 -15.37 -8.13 24.17
C LYS A 306 -16.69 -7.61 23.61
N ASP A 307 -17.32 -8.42 22.75
CA ASP A 307 -18.57 -8.12 22.04
C ASP A 307 -18.53 -6.91 21.09
N LEU A 308 -17.36 -6.32 20.83
CA LEU A 308 -17.23 -5.29 19.80
C LEU A 308 -17.21 -5.93 18.40
N THR A 309 -18.22 -5.64 17.60
CA THR A 309 -18.24 -6.05 16.19
C THR A 309 -17.23 -5.25 15.37
N ASN A 310 -16.65 -5.88 14.35
CA ASN A 310 -15.78 -5.19 13.40
C ASN A 310 -16.59 -4.27 12.48
N ILE A 311 -15.89 -3.37 11.79
CA ILE A 311 -16.47 -2.57 10.70
C ILE A 311 -16.82 -3.50 9.54
N GLU A 312 -18.03 -3.41 9.03
CA GLU A 312 -18.48 -4.20 7.88
C GLU A 312 -17.76 -3.74 6.61
N ALA A 313 -17.22 -4.72 5.89
CA ALA A 313 -16.57 -4.48 4.62
C ALA A 313 -16.66 -5.75 3.77
N LYS A 314 -16.88 -5.58 2.46
CA LYS A 314 -16.89 -6.70 1.51
C LYS A 314 -15.55 -7.42 1.57
N GLU A 315 -15.60 -8.74 1.83
CA GLU A 315 -14.39 -9.58 1.81
C GLU A 315 -13.77 -9.64 0.41
N PHE A 316 -14.60 -9.54 -0.63
CA PHE A 316 -14.18 -9.56 -2.02
C PHE A 316 -14.76 -8.40 -2.83
N VAL A 317 -13.91 -7.81 -3.66
CA VAL A 317 -14.30 -6.85 -4.69
C VAL A 317 -13.80 -7.42 -6.01
N TYR A 318 -14.74 -7.80 -6.88
CA TYR A 318 -14.43 -8.23 -8.24
C TYR A 318 -13.63 -7.14 -8.95
N ARG A 319 -12.58 -7.54 -9.65
CA ARG A 319 -11.75 -6.61 -10.43
C ARG A 319 -11.88 -6.96 -11.90
N GLN A 320 -12.26 -5.97 -12.69
CA GLN A 320 -12.21 -6.11 -14.14
C GLN A 320 -10.76 -6.40 -14.58
N ILE A 321 -10.61 -7.36 -15.48
CA ILE A 321 -9.32 -7.71 -16.08
C ILE A 321 -9.15 -6.91 -17.36
N PRO A 322 -8.02 -6.19 -17.54
CA PRO A 322 -7.73 -5.51 -18.80
C PRO A 322 -7.74 -6.47 -19.99
N SER A 323 -8.19 -5.98 -21.14
CA SER A 323 -8.04 -6.68 -22.41
C SER A 323 -6.58 -6.88 -22.79
N ASN A 324 -6.29 -7.87 -23.65
CA ASN A 324 -4.94 -8.08 -24.19
C ASN A 324 -4.44 -6.84 -24.95
N LYS A 325 -5.35 -6.09 -25.62
CA LYS A 325 -5.02 -4.82 -26.29
C LYS A 325 -4.54 -3.76 -25.29
N GLN A 326 -5.24 -3.57 -24.17
CA GLN A 326 -4.81 -2.65 -23.10
C GLN A 326 -3.47 -3.07 -22.48
N LEU A 327 -3.23 -4.38 -22.32
CA LEU A 327 -1.94 -4.90 -21.87
C LEU A 327 -0.82 -4.62 -22.87
N GLN A 328 -1.07 -4.80 -24.17
CA GLN A 328 -0.10 -4.45 -25.21
C GLN A 328 0.20 -2.94 -25.19
N MET A 329 -0.84 -2.10 -25.12
CA MET A 329 -0.67 -0.65 -24.99
C MET A 329 0.14 -0.26 -23.75
N PHE A 330 -0.06 -0.96 -22.62
CA PHE A 330 0.75 -0.76 -21.42
C PHE A 330 2.23 -1.07 -21.65
N PHE A 331 2.57 -2.21 -22.25
CA PHE A 331 3.97 -2.56 -22.55
C PHE A 331 4.58 -1.65 -23.64
N ASN A 332 3.77 -1.14 -24.57
CA ASN A 332 4.20 -0.14 -25.54
C ASN A 332 4.50 1.19 -24.83
N ALA A 333 3.66 1.62 -23.87
CA ALA A 333 3.94 2.79 -23.04
C ALA A 333 5.24 2.64 -22.23
N VAL A 334 5.49 1.47 -21.64
CA VAL A 334 6.78 1.19 -20.97
C VAL A 334 7.94 1.38 -21.94
N SER A 335 7.80 0.88 -23.17
CA SER A 335 8.84 0.94 -24.20
C SER A 335 9.09 2.36 -24.70
N MET A 336 8.04 3.17 -24.86
CA MET A 336 8.12 4.54 -25.37
C MET A 336 8.66 5.53 -24.33
N TYR A 337 8.33 5.34 -23.04
CA TYR A 337 8.47 6.41 -22.05
C TYR A 337 9.33 6.06 -20.82
N SER A 338 9.73 4.81 -20.61
CA SER A 338 10.59 4.45 -19.48
C SER A 338 12.03 4.94 -19.66
N GLU A 339 12.64 5.45 -18.60
CA GLU A 339 14.07 5.79 -18.58
C GLU A 339 14.96 4.54 -18.73
N ALA A 340 14.41 3.35 -18.44
CA ALA A 340 15.08 2.07 -18.59
C ALA A 340 14.11 1.00 -19.13
N PRO A 341 13.71 1.09 -20.42
CA PRO A 341 12.63 0.28 -20.98
C PRO A 341 12.81 -1.22 -20.78
N LEU A 342 14.01 -1.75 -21.03
CA LEU A 342 14.28 -3.18 -20.86
C LEU A 342 14.15 -3.63 -19.40
N ILE A 343 14.60 -2.81 -18.44
CA ILE A 343 14.54 -3.12 -17.01
C ILE A 343 13.09 -3.19 -16.54
N GLU A 344 12.31 -2.13 -16.81
CA GLU A 344 10.91 -2.07 -16.37
C GLU A 344 10.03 -3.08 -17.10
N LYS A 345 10.22 -3.26 -18.42
CA LYS A 345 9.51 -4.27 -19.21
C LYS A 345 9.77 -5.66 -18.64
N THR A 346 11.03 -6.01 -18.36
CA THR A 346 11.35 -7.31 -17.75
C THR A 346 10.70 -7.46 -16.37
N ALA A 347 10.76 -6.43 -15.53
CA ALA A 347 10.16 -6.44 -14.20
C ALA A 347 8.64 -6.67 -14.25
N TYR A 348 7.90 -5.92 -15.08
CA TYR A 348 6.46 -6.12 -15.25
C TYR A 348 6.12 -7.47 -15.87
N SER A 349 6.93 -7.97 -16.83
CA SER A 349 6.74 -9.30 -17.41
C SER A 349 6.88 -10.42 -16.38
N LEU A 350 7.83 -10.34 -15.45
CA LEU A 350 7.92 -11.31 -14.35
C LEU A 350 6.68 -11.26 -13.44
N MET A 351 6.06 -10.10 -13.27
CA MET A 351 4.82 -9.98 -12.50
C MET A 351 3.62 -10.58 -13.25
N LEU A 352 3.55 -10.39 -14.57
CA LEU A 352 2.44 -10.83 -15.41
C LEU A 352 2.50 -12.32 -15.79
N PHE A 353 3.68 -12.88 -16.01
CA PHE A 353 3.85 -14.26 -16.51
C PHE A 353 4.36 -15.25 -15.46
N LEU A 354 4.82 -14.77 -14.30
CA LEU A 354 5.24 -15.61 -13.17
C LEU A 354 4.57 -15.20 -11.84
N GLY A 355 3.64 -14.24 -11.91
CA GLY A 355 2.96 -13.73 -10.74
C GLY A 355 3.88 -13.14 -9.70
N LEU A 356 5.11 -12.70 -10.00
CA LEU A 356 6.01 -12.20 -8.94
C LEU A 356 5.38 -11.02 -8.18
N ARG A 357 5.52 -11.01 -6.85
CA ARG A 357 5.14 -9.84 -6.04
C ARG A 357 6.17 -8.73 -6.29
N LEU A 358 5.74 -7.47 -6.18
CA LEU A 358 6.61 -6.31 -6.38
C LEU A 358 7.92 -6.39 -5.54
N ASN A 359 7.83 -6.80 -4.27
CA ASN A 359 9.01 -6.99 -3.42
C ASN A 359 9.93 -8.12 -3.90
N GLU A 360 9.38 -9.20 -4.47
CA GLU A 360 10.16 -10.32 -4.99
C GLU A 360 10.94 -9.88 -6.22
N VAL A 361 10.28 -9.18 -7.15
CA VAL A 361 10.93 -8.58 -8.33
C VAL A 361 12.05 -7.63 -7.92
N ALA A 362 11.77 -6.67 -7.04
CA ALA A 362 12.74 -5.67 -6.64
C ALA A 362 13.99 -6.25 -5.97
N ASN A 363 13.87 -7.39 -5.29
CA ASN A 363 14.96 -8.05 -4.57
C ASN A 363 15.60 -9.23 -5.33
N LEU A 364 15.18 -9.50 -6.57
CA LEU A 364 15.66 -10.63 -7.35
C LEU A 364 17.17 -10.51 -7.64
N LYS A 365 17.91 -11.60 -7.44
CA LYS A 365 19.36 -11.67 -7.68
C LYS A 365 19.69 -12.58 -8.86
N TRP A 366 20.81 -12.31 -9.53
CA TRP A 366 21.29 -13.11 -10.66
C TRP A 366 21.53 -14.57 -10.27
N ARG A 367 21.99 -14.83 -9.04
CA ARG A 367 22.14 -16.19 -8.51
C ARG A 367 20.83 -16.96 -8.37
N ASP A 368 19.71 -16.25 -8.36
CA ASP A 368 18.38 -16.84 -8.28
C ASP A 368 17.85 -17.23 -9.68
N ILE A 369 18.57 -16.90 -10.76
CA ILE A 369 18.18 -17.17 -12.14
C ILE A 369 19.18 -18.13 -12.79
N ASN A 370 18.70 -19.28 -13.24
CA ASN A 370 19.48 -20.18 -14.08
C ASN A 370 18.96 -20.12 -15.53
N ILE A 371 19.65 -19.35 -16.38
CA ILE A 371 19.29 -19.18 -17.79
C ILE A 371 19.44 -20.49 -18.58
N GLY A 372 20.45 -21.31 -18.27
CA GLY A 372 20.68 -22.59 -18.96
C GLY A 372 19.54 -23.57 -18.72
N ASN A 373 19.12 -23.69 -17.46
CA ASN A 373 17.98 -24.54 -17.07
C ASN A 373 16.63 -23.84 -17.23
N LYS A 374 16.58 -22.60 -17.73
CA LYS A 374 15.37 -21.77 -17.84
C LYS A 374 14.54 -21.75 -16.55
N THR A 375 15.17 -21.60 -15.39
CA THR A 375 14.50 -21.61 -14.07
C THR A 375 14.82 -20.38 -13.24
N ILE A 376 13.88 -20.01 -12.37
CA ILE A 376 14.01 -18.92 -11.40
C ILE A 376 13.62 -19.41 -10.00
N SER A 377 14.47 -19.15 -9.02
CA SER A 377 14.23 -19.44 -7.61
C SER A 377 13.68 -18.21 -6.90
N ILE A 378 12.55 -18.34 -6.21
CA ILE A 378 11.90 -17.21 -5.53
C ILE A 378 11.78 -17.52 -4.05
N LYS A 379 12.30 -16.62 -3.21
CA LYS A 379 12.24 -16.76 -1.75
C LYS A 379 10.87 -16.32 -1.23
N GLY A 380 10.15 -17.25 -0.61
CA GLY A 380 8.89 -16.97 0.10
C GLY A 380 9.09 -16.38 1.50
N LYS A 381 7.98 -15.98 2.13
CA LYS A 381 7.93 -15.31 3.46
C LYS A 381 8.58 -16.12 4.61
N ASN A 382 8.77 -17.44 4.45
CA ASN A 382 9.38 -18.32 5.47
C ASN A 382 10.76 -18.86 5.04
N LYS A 383 11.49 -18.16 4.15
CA LYS A 383 12.78 -18.62 3.60
C LYS A 383 12.73 -19.89 2.75
N GLN A 384 11.59 -20.57 2.64
CA GLN A 384 11.38 -21.63 1.64
C GLN A 384 11.43 -21.01 0.23
N SER A 385 12.29 -21.57 -0.61
CA SER A 385 12.44 -21.17 -2.01
C SER A 385 11.62 -22.08 -2.90
N GLU A 386 10.86 -21.48 -3.82
CA GLU A 386 10.15 -22.22 -4.86
C GLU A 386 10.83 -21.96 -6.20
N ILE A 387 11.02 -23.02 -7.00
CA ILE A 387 11.64 -22.93 -8.32
C ILE A 387 10.52 -22.96 -9.36
N LEU A 388 10.46 -21.92 -10.20
CA LEU A 388 9.52 -21.84 -11.31
C LEU A 388 10.26 -21.91 -12.66
N PRO A 389 9.66 -22.52 -13.69
CA PRO A 389 10.17 -22.41 -15.05
C PRO A 389 9.96 -20.99 -15.58
N ILE A 390 10.93 -20.47 -16.32
CA ILE A 390 10.85 -19.15 -16.95
C ILE A 390 10.10 -19.30 -18.29
N PRO A 391 8.99 -18.57 -18.51
CA PRO A 391 8.25 -18.61 -19.76
C PRO A 391 9.11 -18.17 -20.95
N GLU A 392 8.91 -18.79 -22.12
CA GLU A 392 9.76 -18.53 -23.29
C GLU A 392 9.71 -17.07 -23.74
N LEU A 393 8.55 -16.43 -23.63
CA LEU A 393 8.36 -15.02 -23.96
C LEU A 393 9.20 -14.07 -23.09
N VAL A 394 9.56 -14.48 -21.86
CA VAL A 394 10.32 -13.66 -20.89
C VAL A 394 11.83 -13.89 -21.00
N LEU A 395 12.26 -15.07 -21.49
CA LEU A 395 13.67 -15.43 -21.59
C LEU A 395 14.52 -14.41 -22.38
N PRO A 396 14.10 -13.90 -23.56
CA PRO A 396 14.87 -12.90 -24.31
C PRO A 396 15.10 -11.62 -23.50
N LEU A 397 14.09 -11.17 -22.75
CA LEU A 397 14.20 -9.97 -21.91
C LEU A 397 15.28 -10.14 -20.84
N LEU A 398 15.29 -11.30 -20.15
CA LEU A 398 16.29 -11.62 -19.14
C LEU A 398 17.70 -11.79 -19.72
N LYS A 399 17.83 -12.39 -20.91
CA LYS A 399 19.13 -12.55 -21.59
C LYS A 399 19.74 -11.21 -22.00
N ASN A 400 18.90 -10.25 -22.40
CA ASN A 400 19.35 -8.93 -22.85
C ASN A 400 19.72 -7.99 -21.69
N LEU A 401 19.38 -8.32 -20.45
CA LEU A 401 19.77 -7.54 -19.28
C LEU A 401 21.27 -7.69 -18.99
N LYS A 402 21.95 -6.56 -18.78
CA LYS A 402 23.36 -6.55 -18.39
C LYS A 402 23.53 -7.05 -16.95
N ARG A 403 24.40 -8.05 -16.75
CA ARG A 403 24.73 -8.55 -15.40
C ARG A 403 25.59 -7.55 -14.65
N GLY A 404 25.01 -6.88 -13.66
CA GLY A 404 25.74 -5.95 -12.78
C GLY A 404 26.63 -6.68 -11.76
N LYS A 405 27.74 -6.07 -11.35
CA LYS A 405 28.71 -6.61 -10.37
C LYS A 405 28.13 -6.88 -8.96
N GLN A 406 26.95 -6.35 -8.64
CA GLN A 406 26.39 -6.30 -7.28
C GLN A 406 25.31 -7.37 -7.01
N GLY A 407 25.15 -8.34 -7.93
CA GLY A 407 24.30 -9.51 -7.73
C GLY A 407 22.79 -9.30 -7.88
N TYR A 408 22.25 -8.09 -7.78
CA TYR A 408 20.83 -7.80 -8.07
C TYR A 408 20.55 -7.70 -9.58
N VAL A 409 19.37 -8.16 -10.00
CA VAL A 409 18.96 -8.17 -11.42
C VAL A 409 18.63 -6.76 -11.92
N PHE A 410 17.83 -6.00 -11.16
CA PHE A 410 17.29 -4.71 -11.63
C PHE A 410 17.98 -3.48 -11.05
N SER A 411 18.27 -3.46 -9.74
CA SER A 411 18.87 -2.31 -9.09
C SER A 411 19.62 -2.68 -7.82
N LYS A 412 20.72 -1.96 -7.56
CA LYS A 412 21.48 -2.01 -6.30
C LYS A 412 20.70 -1.44 -5.11
N LYS A 413 19.64 -0.67 -5.38
CA LYS A 413 18.76 -0.05 -4.37
C LYS A 413 17.33 -0.58 -4.55
N PRO A 414 17.03 -1.82 -4.12
CA PRO A 414 15.72 -2.47 -4.29
C PRO A 414 14.53 -1.61 -3.87
N ASN A 415 14.62 -0.94 -2.71
CA ASN A 415 13.53 -0.10 -2.20
C ASN A 415 13.25 1.12 -3.08
N GLN A 416 14.29 1.75 -3.64
CA GLN A 416 14.11 2.89 -4.55
C GLN A 416 13.53 2.43 -5.88
N PHE A 417 14.05 1.33 -6.42
CA PHE A 417 13.53 0.72 -7.64
C PHE A 417 12.06 0.30 -7.49
N LYS A 418 11.71 -0.35 -6.39
CA LYS A 418 10.33 -0.70 -6.03
C LYS A 418 9.40 0.51 -6.09
N SER A 419 9.76 1.60 -5.42
CA SER A 419 8.94 2.80 -5.35
C SER A 419 8.76 3.44 -6.73
N LYS A 420 9.84 3.54 -7.51
CA LYS A 420 9.81 4.08 -8.88
C LYS A 420 8.99 3.19 -9.83
N LEU A 421 9.15 1.87 -9.75
CA LEU A 421 8.39 0.92 -10.56
C LEU A 421 6.89 0.99 -10.23
N TYR A 422 6.54 1.05 -8.94
CA TYR A 422 5.14 1.20 -8.52
C TYR A 422 4.52 2.52 -9.02
N GLN A 423 5.28 3.60 -8.91
CA GLN A 423 4.91 4.89 -9.47
C GLN A 423 4.70 4.73 -10.97
N ASN A 424 5.75 4.45 -11.75
CA ASN A 424 5.69 4.31 -13.20
C ASN A 424 4.53 3.43 -13.70
N PHE A 425 4.24 2.31 -13.04
CA PHE A 425 3.07 1.48 -13.33
C PHE A 425 1.76 2.29 -13.37
N LYS A 426 1.54 3.16 -12.38
CA LYS A 426 0.34 4.02 -12.32
C LYS A 426 0.25 4.96 -13.51
N LEU A 427 1.37 5.56 -13.94
CA LEU A 427 1.39 6.44 -15.12
C LEU A 427 1.11 5.64 -16.38
N TYR A 428 1.80 4.52 -16.59
CA TYR A 428 1.63 3.71 -17.79
C TYR A 428 0.22 3.16 -17.90
N LYS A 429 -0.33 2.67 -16.79
CA LYS A 429 -1.74 2.26 -16.70
C LYS A 429 -2.68 3.39 -17.10
N LEU A 430 -2.43 4.61 -16.60
CA LEU A 430 -3.26 5.79 -16.88
C LEU A 430 -3.22 6.18 -18.36
N ILE A 431 -2.03 6.22 -18.98
CA ILE A 431 -1.87 6.63 -20.38
C ILE A 431 -2.18 5.51 -21.39
N SER A 432 -2.29 4.26 -20.94
CA SER A 432 -2.66 3.11 -21.78
C SER A 432 -4.14 2.73 -21.69
N ASP A 433 -4.98 3.59 -21.10
CA ASP A 433 -6.42 3.34 -20.92
C ASP A 433 -6.73 2.01 -20.22
N MET A 434 -5.88 1.62 -19.26
CA MET A 434 -6.12 0.42 -18.47
C MET A 434 -6.99 0.77 -17.27
N GLU A 435 -8.31 0.61 -17.45
CA GLU A 435 -9.36 1.03 -16.50
C GLU A 435 -9.44 0.18 -15.23
N ALA A 436 -8.85 -1.02 -15.23
CA ALA A 436 -8.92 -1.96 -14.12
C ALA A 436 -8.38 -1.39 -12.80
N GLU A 437 -9.12 -1.51 -11.71
CA GLU A 437 -8.71 -0.98 -10.39
C GLU A 437 -7.43 -1.61 -9.82
N GLY A 438 -6.71 -0.83 -9.02
CA GLY A 438 -5.54 -1.27 -8.26
C GLY A 438 -4.20 -0.79 -8.81
N GLY A 439 -3.15 -1.07 -8.03
CA GLY A 439 -1.75 -0.79 -8.38
C GLY A 439 -1.07 -1.97 -9.05
N VAL A 440 0.27 -1.99 -9.05
CA VAL A 440 1.09 -2.98 -9.79
C VAL A 440 0.77 -4.45 -9.49
N HIS A 441 0.18 -4.77 -8.34
CA HIS A 441 -0.28 -6.12 -8.02
C HIS A 441 -1.39 -6.61 -8.97
N LEU A 442 -2.05 -5.72 -9.71
CA LEU A 442 -2.97 -6.07 -10.80
C LEU A 442 -2.33 -7.08 -11.77
N LEU A 443 -1.06 -6.92 -12.15
CA LEU A 443 -0.39 -7.86 -13.05
C LEU A 443 -0.35 -9.30 -12.49
N ARG A 444 -0.15 -9.44 -11.18
CA ARG A 444 -0.23 -10.74 -10.50
C ARG A 444 -1.68 -11.26 -10.44
N HIS A 445 -2.67 -10.37 -10.27
CA HIS A 445 -4.07 -10.80 -10.35
C HIS A 445 -4.40 -11.34 -11.74
N ILE A 446 -3.99 -10.63 -12.81
CA ILE A 446 -4.16 -11.08 -14.19
C ILE A 446 -3.50 -12.44 -14.40
N TYR A 447 -2.25 -12.61 -13.92
CA TYR A 447 -1.55 -13.89 -13.94
C TYR A 447 -2.40 -15.01 -13.34
N ILE A 448 -2.86 -14.85 -12.10
CA ILE A 448 -3.59 -15.90 -11.38
C ILE A 448 -4.93 -16.20 -12.06
N THR A 449 -5.69 -15.18 -12.44
CA THR A 449 -6.99 -15.40 -13.08
C THR A 449 -6.86 -16.00 -14.48
N LYS A 450 -5.87 -15.58 -15.29
CA LYS A 450 -5.65 -16.22 -16.59
C LYS A 450 -5.19 -17.67 -16.45
N LEU A 451 -4.34 -17.94 -15.45
CA LEU A 451 -3.84 -19.28 -15.17
C LEU A 451 -4.93 -20.22 -14.65
N SER A 452 -5.95 -19.71 -13.94
CA SER A 452 -7.06 -20.54 -13.44
C SER A 452 -7.91 -21.16 -14.55
N TYR A 453 -7.95 -20.55 -15.74
CA TYR A 453 -8.60 -21.14 -16.91
C TYR A 453 -7.77 -22.22 -17.60
N LEU A 454 -6.47 -22.33 -17.27
CA LEU A 454 -5.51 -23.15 -18.01
C LEU A 454 -5.01 -24.37 -17.23
N CYS A 455 -5.31 -24.46 -15.93
CA CYS A 455 -4.79 -25.54 -15.10
C CYS A 455 -5.70 -25.86 -13.91
N THR A 456 -5.43 -27.01 -13.27
CA THR A 456 -6.16 -27.45 -12.08
C THR A 456 -5.88 -26.52 -10.87
N PRO A 457 -6.79 -26.44 -9.88
CA PRO A 457 -6.58 -25.64 -8.67
C PRO A 457 -5.26 -25.94 -7.93
N ASN A 458 -4.81 -27.19 -7.93
CA ASN A 458 -3.54 -27.60 -7.33
C ASN A 458 -2.34 -27.01 -8.08
N THR A 459 -2.35 -27.08 -9.41
CA THR A 459 -1.31 -26.48 -10.25
C THR A 459 -1.30 -24.96 -10.09
N LEU A 460 -2.48 -24.34 -10.09
CA LEU A 460 -2.65 -22.91 -9.84
C LEU A 460 -2.04 -22.52 -8.49
N ARG A 461 -2.28 -23.30 -7.43
CA ARG A 461 -1.71 -23.05 -6.09
C ARG A 461 -0.20 -23.02 -6.09
N VAL A 462 0.41 -24.01 -6.75
CA VAL A 462 1.87 -24.13 -6.85
C VAL A 462 2.45 -22.98 -7.67
N LEU A 463 1.95 -22.75 -8.88
CA LEU A 463 2.46 -21.71 -9.77
C LEU A 463 2.20 -20.29 -9.24
N ALA A 464 1.05 -20.06 -8.61
CA ALA A 464 0.74 -18.80 -7.96
C ALA A 464 1.45 -18.64 -6.60
N ARG A 465 1.98 -19.71 -6.00
CA ARG A 465 2.71 -19.67 -4.74
C ARG A 465 1.84 -19.13 -3.59
N HIS A 466 0.63 -19.69 -3.53
CA HIS A 466 -0.35 -19.44 -2.48
C HIS A 466 -0.31 -20.56 -1.44
N ARG A 467 -0.45 -20.19 -0.16
CA ARG A 467 -0.43 -21.15 0.96
C ARG A 467 -1.78 -21.74 1.30
N SER A 468 -2.87 -21.03 1.01
CA SER A 468 -4.22 -21.45 1.35
C SER A 468 -5.12 -21.48 0.13
N ASP A 469 -5.95 -22.50 0.07
CA ASP A 469 -6.94 -22.68 -0.99
C ASP A 469 -8.00 -21.57 -0.95
N ARG A 470 -8.32 -21.05 0.24
CA ARG A 470 -9.18 -19.86 0.43
C ARG A 470 -8.64 -18.63 -0.31
N SER A 471 -7.32 -18.46 -0.41
CA SER A 471 -6.77 -17.33 -1.18
C SER A 471 -7.01 -17.48 -2.67
N ILE A 472 -7.12 -18.71 -3.17
CA ILE A 472 -7.33 -19.05 -4.59
C ILE A 472 -8.80 -19.01 -4.93
N SER A 473 -9.70 -19.40 -4.01
CA SER A 473 -11.15 -19.36 -4.23
C SER A 473 -11.64 -17.97 -4.59
N PHE A 474 -11.02 -16.90 -4.06
CA PHE A 474 -11.32 -15.52 -4.44
C PHE A 474 -11.08 -15.22 -5.93
N TYR A 475 -10.18 -15.95 -6.59
CA TYR A 475 -9.90 -15.77 -8.01
C TYR A 475 -10.82 -16.62 -8.89
N LEU A 476 -11.33 -17.74 -8.37
CA LEU A 476 -12.25 -18.66 -9.06
C LEU A 476 -13.70 -18.18 -9.03
N GLN A 477 -14.09 -17.40 -8.01
CA GLN A 477 -15.43 -16.78 -7.90
C GLN A 477 -15.62 -15.56 -8.81
N ALA A 478 -14.56 -15.13 -9.50
CA ALA A 478 -14.57 -14.06 -10.48
C ALA A 478 -14.79 -14.59 -11.91
N CYS A 479 -15.10 -15.87 -12.06
CA CYS A 479 -15.37 -16.53 -13.34
C CYS A 479 -16.85 -16.55 -13.67
#